data_AF-A0A951WZ79-F1
#
_entry.id   AF-A0A951WZ79-F1
#
_cell.length_a   1.000
_cell.length_b   1.000
_cell.length_c   1.000
_cell.angle_alpha   90.00
_cell.angle_beta   90.00
_cell.angle_gamma   90.00
#
_symmetry.space_group_name_H-M   'P 1'
#
loop_
_entity.id
_entity.type
_entity.pdbx_description
1 polymer ?
#
loop_
_entity_poly.entity_id
_entity_poly.type
_entity_poly.pdbx_seq_one_letter_code
_entity_poly.pdbx_strand_id
1 'polypeptide(L)'
;AEMSHLPPEVRQRTDALDSLGNTTAATGKGFAIGSAVLTALALLAAYMNAAGIQTLNVLTPTVLPGLLLGAMLPFLFTALTMTAVGKAAKEIVLEVRRQFREISGIMEGTAKPDYARAVDISTQSALREMIVPGLLAVISPVLAGFILGKDGLAGLLIGAIAAGFVLAVMMANSGGAWDNAKKWIETGEMGGKGSPAHKAAVVGDTVGDPFKDTSGPSLNILIKLMSIVSLVFAGAFGAGLLGF
;
A
#
# COMPACT_ATOMS: atom_id res chain seq x y z
N ALA A 1 25.02 -13.05 0.87
CA ALA A 1 25.96 -13.04 2.00
C ALA A 1 25.60 -14.15 3.00
N GLU A 2 24.44 -14.08 3.62
CA GLU A 2 24.00 -15.03 4.67
C GLU A 2 23.88 -16.49 4.19
N MET A 3 23.10 -16.72 3.12
CA MET A 3 22.86 -18.07 2.58
C MET A 3 24.09 -18.78 2.01
N SER A 4 25.19 -18.05 1.79
CA SER A 4 26.45 -18.60 1.26
C SER A 4 27.55 -18.63 2.33
N HIS A 5 27.21 -18.36 3.59
CA HIS A 5 28.13 -18.35 4.74
C HIS A 5 29.40 -17.50 4.52
N LEU A 6 29.25 -16.35 3.86
CA LEU A 6 30.38 -15.44 3.64
C LEU A 6 30.86 -14.81 4.97
N PRO A 7 32.10 -14.30 5.03
CA PRO A 7 32.64 -13.69 6.24
C PRO A 7 31.74 -12.57 6.80
N PRO A 8 31.70 -12.38 8.14
CA PRO A 8 30.83 -11.38 8.78
C PRO A 8 30.99 -9.96 8.25
N GLU A 9 32.20 -9.58 7.82
CA GLU A 9 32.48 -8.27 7.22
C GLU A 9 31.64 -8.03 5.96
N VAL A 10 31.40 -9.07 5.14
CA VAL A 10 30.53 -8.96 3.96
C VAL A 10 29.10 -8.65 4.39
N ARG A 11 28.61 -9.31 5.46
CA ARG A 11 27.27 -9.06 5.98
C ARG A 11 27.14 -7.64 6.54
N GLN A 12 28.12 -7.17 7.31
CA GLN A 12 28.16 -5.81 7.84
C GLN A 12 28.10 -4.75 6.72
N ARG A 13 28.88 -4.94 5.65
CA ARG A 13 28.84 -4.05 4.48
C ARG A 13 27.47 -4.09 3.79
N THR A 14 26.88 -5.28 3.60
CA THR A 14 25.54 -5.38 3.01
C THR A 14 24.44 -4.79 3.88
N ASP A 15 24.52 -4.93 5.22
CA ASP A 15 23.54 -4.36 6.15
C ASP A 15 23.62 -2.82 6.15
N ALA A 16 24.82 -2.24 6.02
CA ALA A 16 24.99 -0.79 5.86
C ALA A 16 24.38 -0.27 4.54
N LEU A 17 24.59 -1.00 3.43
CA LEU A 17 23.97 -0.67 2.14
C LEU A 17 22.44 -0.83 2.16
N ASP A 18 21.93 -1.86 2.86
CA ASP A 18 20.49 -2.11 3.03
C ASP A 18 19.82 -0.97 3.80
N SER A 19 20.42 -0.51 4.91
CA SER A 19 19.90 0.65 5.66
C SER A 19 19.89 1.95 4.84
N LEU A 20 20.94 2.18 4.04
CA LEU A 20 20.96 3.30 3.08
C LEU A 20 19.85 3.16 2.01
N GLY A 21 19.67 1.94 1.50
CA GLY A 21 18.64 1.57 0.54
C GLY A 21 17.23 1.82 1.07
N ASN A 22 16.95 1.46 2.32
CA ASN A 22 15.67 1.73 2.99
C ASN A 22 15.35 3.21 3.05
N THR A 23 16.35 4.04 3.36
CA THR A 23 16.18 5.50 3.38
C THR A 23 15.92 6.05 1.97
N THR A 24 16.65 5.55 0.97
CA THR A 24 16.44 5.95 -0.44
C THR A 24 15.08 5.49 -0.95
N ALA A 25 14.62 4.31 -0.55
CA ALA A 25 13.29 3.79 -0.88
C ALA A 25 12.19 4.67 -0.25
N ALA A 26 12.36 5.11 1.00
CA ALA A 26 11.43 6.05 1.64
C ALA A 26 11.38 7.39 0.91
N THR A 27 12.53 7.95 0.52
CA THR A 27 12.59 9.16 -0.30
C THR A 27 11.90 8.95 -1.65
N GLY A 28 12.19 7.86 -2.34
CA GLY A 28 11.56 7.51 -3.61
C GLY A 28 10.04 7.36 -3.51
N LYS A 29 9.55 6.72 -2.43
CA LYS A 29 8.12 6.64 -2.11
C LYS A 29 7.53 8.05 -1.89
N GLY A 30 8.20 8.92 -1.16
CA GLY A 30 7.78 10.32 -0.97
C GLY A 30 7.65 11.09 -2.29
N PHE A 31 8.64 10.99 -3.18
CA PHE A 31 8.56 11.59 -4.53
C PHE A 31 7.43 11.00 -5.37
N ALA A 32 7.24 9.67 -5.33
CA ALA A 32 6.16 9.01 -6.03
C ALA A 32 4.78 9.45 -5.52
N ILE A 33 4.62 9.64 -4.21
CA ILE A 33 3.39 10.14 -3.59
C ILE A 33 3.13 11.59 -4.02
N GLY A 34 4.13 12.47 -3.87
CA GLY A 34 3.99 13.89 -4.23
C GLY A 34 3.66 14.09 -5.71
N SER A 35 4.37 13.39 -6.59
CA SER A 35 4.10 13.45 -8.04
C SER A 35 2.74 12.86 -8.41
N ALA A 36 2.28 11.81 -7.71
CA ALA A 36 0.97 11.24 -7.93
C ALA A 36 -0.15 12.21 -7.56
N VAL A 37 -0.01 12.97 -6.47
CA VAL A 37 -0.99 14.00 -6.09
C VAL A 37 -1.08 15.11 -7.12
N LEU A 38 0.07 15.65 -7.56
CA LEU A 38 0.09 16.69 -8.60
C LEU A 38 -0.55 16.19 -9.90
N THR A 39 -0.25 14.94 -10.29
CA THR A 39 -0.86 14.29 -11.44
C THR A 39 -2.36 14.12 -11.25
N ALA A 40 -2.80 13.69 -10.07
CA ALA A 40 -4.22 13.50 -9.77
C ALA A 40 -5.01 14.80 -9.77
N LEU A 41 -4.41 15.90 -9.30
CA LEU A 41 -4.98 17.25 -9.38
C LEU A 41 -5.10 17.72 -10.84
N ALA A 42 -4.07 17.48 -11.66
CA ALA A 42 -4.12 17.78 -13.09
C ALA A 42 -5.20 16.96 -13.81
N LEU A 43 -5.32 15.67 -13.49
CA LEU A 43 -6.37 14.80 -14.02
C LEU A 43 -7.77 15.20 -13.54
N LEU A 44 -7.91 15.66 -12.30
CA LEU A 44 -9.15 16.21 -11.78
C LEU A 44 -9.55 17.47 -12.56
N ALA A 45 -8.62 18.39 -12.79
CA ALA A 45 -8.87 19.58 -13.59
C ALA A 45 -9.26 19.21 -15.04
N ALA A 46 -8.57 18.24 -15.64
CA ALA A 46 -8.90 17.72 -16.96
C ALA A 46 -10.30 17.08 -16.98
N TYR A 47 -10.66 16.31 -15.94
CA TYR A 47 -11.99 15.72 -15.78
C TYR A 47 -13.07 16.80 -15.66
N MET A 48 -12.88 17.80 -14.79
CA MET A 48 -13.82 18.90 -14.64
C MET A 48 -14.05 19.63 -15.96
N ASN A 49 -13.00 19.88 -16.73
CA ASN A 49 -13.12 20.50 -18.05
C ASN A 49 -13.88 19.58 -19.03
N ALA A 50 -13.52 18.30 -19.12
CA ALA A 50 -14.17 17.34 -20.01
C ALA A 50 -15.66 17.12 -19.67
N ALA A 51 -16.02 17.19 -18.39
CA ALA A 51 -17.38 17.08 -17.91
C ALA A 51 -18.17 18.41 -17.97
N GLY A 52 -17.52 19.52 -18.34
CA GLY A 52 -18.14 20.85 -18.39
C GLY A 52 -18.55 21.37 -17.01
N ILE A 53 -17.70 21.17 -16.00
CA ILE A 53 -17.87 21.67 -14.63
C ILE A 53 -17.00 22.93 -14.47
N GLN A 54 -17.63 24.10 -14.37
CA GLN A 54 -16.93 25.38 -14.20
C GLN A 54 -16.66 25.71 -12.73
N THR A 55 -17.63 25.43 -11.87
CA THR A 55 -17.56 25.68 -10.43
C THR A 55 -18.07 24.45 -9.70
N LEU A 56 -17.35 24.07 -8.64
CA LEU A 56 -17.76 22.97 -7.77
C LEU A 56 -18.08 23.54 -6.39
N ASN A 57 -19.37 23.57 -6.05
CA ASN A 57 -19.79 23.95 -4.71
C ASN A 57 -19.81 22.71 -3.82
N VAL A 58 -18.99 22.72 -2.77
CA VAL A 58 -18.91 21.61 -1.81
C VAL A 58 -20.23 21.39 -1.08
N LEU A 59 -21.07 22.42 -0.95
CA LEU A 59 -22.38 22.33 -0.31
C LEU A 59 -23.47 21.75 -1.22
N THR A 60 -23.16 21.45 -2.48
CA THR A 60 -24.11 20.79 -3.39
C THR A 60 -24.44 19.37 -2.86
N PRO A 61 -25.71 18.95 -2.87
CA PRO A 61 -26.15 17.68 -2.29
C PRO A 61 -25.46 16.42 -2.81
N THR A 62 -24.92 16.44 -4.03
CA THR A 62 -24.17 15.31 -4.62
C THR A 62 -22.66 15.37 -4.32
N VAL A 63 -22.11 16.57 -4.15
CA VAL A 63 -20.66 16.81 -4.00
C VAL A 63 -20.18 16.43 -2.61
N LEU A 64 -20.89 16.85 -1.56
CA LEU A 64 -20.48 16.53 -0.18
C LEU A 64 -20.49 15.01 0.10
N PRO A 65 -21.55 14.25 -0.25
CA PRO A 65 -21.51 12.79 -0.12
C PRO A 65 -20.43 12.15 -0.98
N GLY A 66 -20.25 12.65 -2.22
CA GLY A 66 -19.15 12.22 -3.08
C GLY A 66 -17.81 12.36 -2.39
N LEU A 67 -17.53 13.53 -1.82
CA LEU A 67 -16.30 13.82 -1.08
C LEU A 67 -16.08 12.89 0.11
N LEU A 68 -17.12 12.66 0.93
CA LEU A 68 -17.02 11.76 2.08
C LEU A 68 -16.77 10.30 1.65
N LEU A 69 -17.46 9.83 0.61
CA LEU A 69 -17.24 8.49 0.04
C LEU A 69 -15.82 8.38 -0.54
N GLY A 70 -15.37 9.42 -1.24
CA GLY A 70 -14.02 9.54 -1.76
C GLY A 70 -12.96 9.44 -0.67
N ALA A 71 -13.15 10.16 0.43
CA ALA A 71 -12.22 10.12 1.57
C ALA A 71 -12.17 8.73 2.25
N MET A 72 -13.27 7.97 2.21
CA MET A 72 -13.34 6.62 2.75
C MET A 72 -12.62 5.59 1.88
N LEU A 73 -12.61 5.76 0.55
CA LEU A 73 -12.06 4.76 -0.40
C LEU A 73 -10.58 4.41 -0.15
N PRO A 74 -9.66 5.35 0.12
CA PRO A 74 -8.29 5.03 0.52
C PRO A 74 -8.23 4.11 1.74
N PHE A 75 -9.02 4.37 2.78
CA PHE A 75 -9.05 3.54 3.99
C PHE A 75 -9.61 2.15 3.72
N LEU A 76 -10.67 2.05 2.90
CA LEU A 76 -11.23 0.76 2.51
C LEU A 76 -10.22 -0.05 1.69
N PHE A 77 -9.58 0.57 0.70
CA PHE A 77 -8.54 -0.05 -0.12
C PHE A 77 -7.41 -0.57 0.76
N THR A 78 -6.90 0.27 1.66
CA THR A 78 -5.87 -0.08 2.63
C THR A 78 -6.31 -1.23 3.55
N ALA A 79 -7.54 -1.24 4.04
CA ALA A 79 -8.03 -2.33 4.89
C ALA A 79 -8.02 -3.67 4.13
N LEU A 80 -8.40 -3.67 2.86
CA LEU A 80 -8.37 -4.86 2.01
C LEU A 80 -6.94 -5.36 1.80
N THR A 81 -6.00 -4.48 1.42
CA THR A 81 -4.60 -4.86 1.17
C THR A 81 -3.89 -5.30 2.44
N MET A 82 -4.12 -4.63 3.56
CA MET A 82 -3.58 -5.03 4.87
C MET A 82 -4.09 -6.40 5.30
N THR A 83 -5.38 -6.66 5.13
CA THR A 83 -6.00 -7.95 5.47
C THR A 83 -5.44 -9.06 4.57
N ALA A 84 -5.27 -8.80 3.28
CA ALA A 84 -4.68 -9.75 2.34
C ALA A 84 -3.27 -10.17 2.74
N VAL A 85 -2.39 -9.19 3.03
CA VAL A 85 -1.03 -9.50 3.49
C VAL A 85 -1.04 -10.24 4.83
N GLY A 86 -1.91 -9.86 5.76
CA GLY A 86 -2.05 -10.54 7.05
C GLY A 86 -2.43 -12.02 6.92
N LYS A 87 -3.36 -12.36 6.01
CA LYS A 87 -3.72 -13.75 5.71
C LYS A 87 -2.53 -14.52 5.11
N ALA A 88 -1.89 -13.98 4.09
CA ALA A 88 -0.73 -14.60 3.43
C ALA A 88 0.43 -14.83 4.41
N ALA A 89 0.75 -13.82 5.22
CA ALA A 89 1.79 -13.90 6.24
C ALA A 89 1.48 -15.00 7.27
N LYS A 90 0.22 -15.12 7.71
CA LYS A 90 -0.20 -16.19 8.63
C LYS A 90 0.02 -17.58 8.01
N GLU A 91 -0.34 -17.77 6.74
CA GLU A 91 -0.12 -19.04 6.03
C GLU A 91 1.37 -19.38 5.91
N ILE A 92 2.21 -18.40 5.56
CA ILE A 92 3.67 -18.56 5.53
C ILE A 92 4.22 -18.94 6.92
N VAL A 93 3.78 -18.28 7.98
CA VAL A 93 4.23 -18.60 9.35
C VAL A 93 3.85 -20.03 9.74
N LEU A 94 2.63 -20.47 9.42
CA LEU A 94 2.19 -21.83 9.70
C LEU A 94 2.99 -22.85 8.90
N GLU A 95 3.30 -22.58 7.63
CA GLU A 95 4.11 -23.46 6.79
C GLU A 95 5.56 -23.54 7.27
N VAL A 96 6.19 -22.42 7.60
CA VAL A 96 7.57 -22.41 8.16
C VAL A 96 7.63 -23.21 9.46
N ARG A 97 6.64 -23.03 10.35
CA ARG A 97 6.54 -23.81 11.59
C ARG A 97 6.33 -25.30 11.33
N ARG A 98 5.53 -25.64 10.32
CA ARG A 98 5.31 -27.03 9.90
C ARG A 98 6.61 -27.66 9.45
N GLN A 99 7.37 -27.00 8.57
CA GLN A 99 8.66 -27.50 8.08
C GLN A 99 9.67 -27.69 9.21
N PHE A 100 9.79 -26.73 10.14
CA PHE A 100 10.69 -26.86 11.29
C PHE A 100 10.33 -28.02 12.24
N ARG A 101 9.05 -28.38 12.34
CA ARG A 101 8.59 -29.47 13.20
C ARG A 101 8.65 -30.85 12.54
N GLU A 102 8.32 -30.92 11.26
CA GLU A 102 8.09 -32.19 10.55
C GLU A 102 9.30 -32.68 9.75
N ILE A 103 10.17 -31.78 9.29
CA ILE A 103 11.35 -32.14 8.49
C ILE A 103 12.57 -32.17 9.41
N SER A 104 12.99 -33.38 9.80
CA SER A 104 14.19 -33.60 10.59
C SER A 104 15.44 -33.09 9.87
N GLY A 105 16.34 -32.42 10.59
CA GLY A 105 17.59 -31.90 10.03
C GLY A 105 17.56 -30.44 9.58
N ILE A 106 16.39 -29.78 9.50
CA ILE A 106 16.33 -28.37 9.08
C ILE A 106 16.97 -27.44 10.12
N MET A 107 16.65 -27.62 11.41
CA MET A 107 17.19 -26.78 12.48
C MET A 107 18.68 -27.03 12.70
N GLU A 108 19.14 -28.24 12.38
CA GLU A 108 20.54 -28.65 12.41
C GLU A 108 21.31 -28.24 11.14
N GLY A 109 20.62 -27.70 10.12
CA GLY A 109 21.21 -27.28 8.84
C GLY A 109 21.64 -28.43 7.92
N THR A 110 21.19 -29.66 8.20
CA THR A 110 21.55 -30.88 7.43
C THR A 110 20.51 -31.24 6.37
N ALA A 111 19.27 -30.75 6.50
CA ALA A 111 18.20 -30.91 5.52
C ALA A 111 17.85 -29.59 4.83
N LYS A 112 17.42 -29.67 3.57
CA LYS A 112 17.00 -28.50 2.79
C LYS A 112 15.52 -28.17 3.05
N PRO A 113 15.18 -26.90 3.32
CA PRO A 113 13.78 -26.46 3.38
C PRO A 113 13.06 -26.57 2.02
N ASP A 114 11.74 -26.70 2.06
CA ASP A 114 10.90 -26.60 0.88
C ASP A 114 10.56 -25.13 0.61
N TYR A 115 11.40 -24.49 -0.19
CA TYR A 115 11.20 -23.11 -0.64
C TYR A 115 10.03 -22.97 -1.64
N ALA A 116 9.76 -24.01 -2.43
CA ALA A 116 8.73 -23.95 -3.46
C ALA A 116 7.34 -23.75 -2.82
N ARG A 117 7.10 -24.37 -1.66
CA ARG A 117 5.85 -24.20 -0.95
C ARG A 117 5.61 -22.77 -0.45
N ALA A 118 6.64 -22.09 0.04
CA ALA A 118 6.53 -20.68 0.45
C ALA A 118 6.25 -19.75 -0.74
N VAL A 119 6.87 -20.04 -1.89
CA VAL A 119 6.60 -19.31 -3.15
C VAL A 119 5.17 -19.53 -3.62
N ASP A 120 4.66 -20.77 -3.57
CA ASP A 120 3.31 -21.11 -3.99
C ASP A 120 2.23 -20.38 -3.16
N ILE A 121 2.38 -20.39 -1.83
CA ILE A 121 1.46 -19.68 -0.90
C ILE A 121 1.40 -18.18 -1.22
N SER A 122 2.57 -17.53 -1.31
CA SER A 122 2.62 -16.09 -1.58
C SER A 122 2.07 -15.74 -2.97
N THR A 123 2.35 -16.58 -3.98
CA THR A 123 1.88 -16.38 -5.36
C THR A 123 0.36 -16.51 -5.45
N GLN A 124 -0.21 -17.60 -4.93
CA GLN A 124 -1.66 -17.83 -5.00
C GLN A 124 -2.44 -16.76 -4.23
N SER A 125 -1.96 -16.39 -3.04
CA SER A 125 -2.60 -15.35 -2.24
C SER A 125 -2.52 -13.99 -2.95
N ALA A 126 -1.38 -13.62 -3.52
CA ALA A 126 -1.23 -12.36 -4.24
C ALA A 126 -2.17 -12.28 -5.46
N LEU A 127 -2.24 -13.36 -6.26
CA LEU A 127 -3.11 -13.43 -7.44
C LEU A 127 -4.60 -13.28 -7.08
N ARG A 128 -5.04 -13.94 -6.01
CA ARG A 128 -6.44 -13.90 -5.59
C ARG A 128 -6.81 -12.57 -4.94
N GLU A 129 -5.99 -12.09 -4.01
CA GLU A 129 -6.35 -10.96 -3.17
C GLU A 129 -6.17 -9.60 -3.88
N MET A 130 -5.41 -9.51 -4.99
CA MET A 130 -5.28 -8.26 -5.77
C MET A 130 -6.54 -7.89 -6.56
N ILE A 131 -7.44 -8.84 -6.82
CA ILE A 131 -8.61 -8.64 -7.68
C ILE A 131 -9.56 -7.61 -7.07
N VAL A 132 -9.89 -7.75 -5.78
CA VAL A 132 -10.91 -6.91 -5.13
C VAL A 132 -10.45 -5.44 -5.04
N PRO A 133 -9.24 -5.10 -4.55
CA PRO A 133 -8.76 -3.72 -4.55
C PRO A 133 -8.65 -3.11 -5.96
N GLY A 134 -8.26 -3.92 -6.96
CA GLY A 134 -8.20 -3.48 -8.36
C GLY A 134 -9.57 -3.14 -8.93
N LEU A 135 -10.57 -4.00 -8.70
CA LEU A 135 -11.95 -3.74 -9.11
C LEU A 135 -12.54 -2.52 -8.39
N LEU A 136 -12.25 -2.36 -7.09
CA LEU A 136 -12.68 -1.18 -6.32
C LEU A 136 -12.22 0.12 -7.00
N ALA A 137 -10.97 0.19 -7.45
CA ALA A 137 -10.41 1.38 -8.09
C ALA A 137 -11.09 1.75 -9.43
N VAL A 138 -11.53 0.74 -10.20
CA VAL A 138 -12.16 0.95 -11.51
C VAL A 138 -13.66 1.17 -11.39
N ILE A 139 -14.34 0.38 -10.55
CA ILE A 139 -15.81 0.39 -10.43
C ILE A 139 -16.29 1.62 -9.66
N SER A 140 -15.58 2.04 -8.60
CA SER A 140 -16.01 3.17 -7.75
C SER A 140 -16.27 4.47 -8.53
N PRO A 141 -15.35 4.97 -9.38
CA PRO A 141 -15.61 6.18 -10.15
C PRO A 141 -16.75 6.02 -11.16
N VAL A 142 -16.88 4.85 -11.79
CA VAL A 142 -17.97 4.57 -12.75
C VAL A 142 -19.33 4.60 -12.05
N LEU A 143 -19.46 3.90 -10.93
CA LEU A 143 -20.69 3.89 -10.14
C LEU A 143 -21.03 5.28 -9.62
N ALA A 144 -20.06 6.00 -9.08
CA ALA A 144 -20.29 7.36 -8.58
C ALA A 144 -20.70 8.32 -9.71
N GLY A 145 -20.09 8.23 -10.89
CA GLY A 145 -20.45 9.04 -12.05
C GLY A 145 -21.89 8.80 -12.51
N PHE A 146 -22.36 7.55 -12.52
CA PHE A 146 -23.75 7.24 -12.89
C PHE A 146 -24.76 7.52 -11.77
N ILE A 147 -24.39 7.37 -10.49
CA ILE A 147 -25.32 7.52 -9.36
C ILE A 147 -25.38 8.98 -8.90
N LEU A 148 -24.24 9.60 -8.59
CA LEU A 148 -24.12 10.95 -8.06
C LEU A 148 -23.94 12.03 -9.14
N GLY A 149 -23.70 11.61 -10.39
CA GLY A 149 -23.45 12.51 -11.50
C GLY A 149 -22.01 13.03 -11.53
N LYS A 150 -21.74 13.84 -12.55
CA LYS A 150 -20.39 14.37 -12.80
C LYS A 150 -19.83 15.20 -11.64
N ASP A 151 -20.67 15.98 -10.96
CA ASP A 151 -20.25 16.85 -9.85
C ASP A 151 -19.96 16.02 -8.58
N GLY A 152 -20.80 15.02 -8.29
CA GLY A 152 -20.57 14.11 -7.18
C GLY A 152 -19.31 13.26 -7.36
N LEU A 153 -19.03 12.82 -8.59
CA LEU A 153 -17.76 12.16 -8.92
C LEU A 153 -16.56 13.11 -8.74
N ALA A 154 -16.68 14.39 -9.09
CA ALA A 154 -15.64 15.38 -8.79
C ALA A 154 -15.36 15.48 -7.28
N GLY A 155 -16.42 15.51 -6.46
CA GLY A 155 -16.31 15.44 -5.01
C GLY A 155 -15.57 14.20 -4.54
N LEU A 156 -15.91 13.03 -5.07
CA LEU A 156 -15.27 11.75 -4.76
C LEU A 156 -13.77 11.75 -5.09
N LEU A 157 -13.39 12.27 -6.25
CA LEU A 157 -11.98 12.40 -6.60
C LEU A 157 -11.22 13.32 -5.62
N ILE A 158 -11.80 14.46 -5.24
CA ILE A 158 -11.19 15.38 -4.26
C ILE A 158 -10.99 14.67 -2.91
N GLY A 159 -12.01 13.98 -2.42
CA GLY A 159 -11.93 13.23 -1.16
C GLY A 159 -10.85 12.14 -1.20
N ALA A 160 -10.81 11.37 -2.29
CA ALA A 160 -9.83 10.29 -2.47
C ALA A 160 -8.39 10.82 -2.57
N ILE A 161 -8.18 11.94 -3.27
CA ILE A 161 -6.88 12.61 -3.36
C ILE A 161 -6.42 13.08 -1.98
N ALA A 162 -7.28 13.81 -1.25
CA ALA A 162 -6.93 14.41 0.03
C ALA A 162 -6.62 13.34 1.10
N ALA A 163 -7.53 12.39 1.30
CA ALA A 163 -7.35 11.33 2.28
C ALA A 163 -6.22 10.36 1.89
N GLY A 164 -6.17 9.97 0.60
CA GLY A 164 -5.19 9.03 0.11
C GLY A 164 -3.77 9.56 0.16
N PHE A 165 -3.56 10.87 -0.08
CA PHE A 165 -2.27 11.51 0.09
C PHE A 165 -1.75 11.40 1.54
N VAL A 166 -2.55 11.87 2.50
CA VAL A 166 -2.16 11.87 3.92
C VAL A 166 -1.88 10.45 4.40
N LEU A 167 -2.74 9.50 4.02
CA LEU A 167 -2.58 8.09 4.39
C LEU A 167 -1.33 7.47 3.75
N ALA A 168 -1.06 7.73 2.47
CA ALA A 168 0.12 7.19 1.78
C ALA A 168 1.43 7.70 2.39
N VAL A 169 1.52 9.00 2.71
CA VAL A 169 2.70 9.59 3.37
C VAL A 169 2.91 8.97 4.74
N MET A 170 1.84 8.89 5.55
CA MET A 170 1.91 8.29 6.88
C MET A 170 2.40 6.85 6.79
N MET A 171 1.82 6.02 5.93
CA MET A 171 2.18 4.61 5.81
C MET A 171 3.63 4.39 5.35
N ALA A 172 4.06 5.12 4.32
CA ALA A 172 5.42 5.02 3.82
C ALA A 172 6.46 5.41 4.88
N ASN A 173 6.23 6.52 5.59
CA ASN A 173 7.15 7.03 6.59
C ASN A 173 7.15 6.19 7.86
N SER A 174 5.99 5.78 8.37
CA SER A 174 5.89 4.94 9.57
C SER A 174 6.56 3.59 9.36
N GLY A 175 6.31 2.92 8.22
CA GLY A 175 6.96 1.64 7.95
C GLY A 175 8.47 1.77 7.74
N GLY A 176 8.94 2.82 7.05
CA GLY A 176 10.37 3.10 6.92
C GLY A 176 11.06 3.41 8.26
N ALA A 177 10.37 4.13 9.14
CA ALA A 177 10.87 4.44 10.48
C ALA A 177 11.02 3.17 11.34
N TRP A 178 10.06 2.25 11.31
CA TRP A 178 10.15 0.99 12.05
C TRP A 178 11.29 0.09 11.54
N ASP A 179 11.48 0.00 10.23
CA ASP A 179 12.58 -0.78 9.66
C ASP A 179 13.95 -0.19 10.05
N ASN A 180 14.11 1.13 9.90
CA ASN A 180 15.36 1.78 10.29
C ASN A 180 15.62 1.73 11.80
N ALA A 181 14.57 1.78 12.64
CA ALA A 181 14.72 1.58 14.09
C ALA A 181 15.21 0.17 14.41
N LYS A 182 14.68 -0.87 13.74
CA LYS A 182 15.17 -2.25 13.86
C LYS A 182 16.64 -2.33 13.43
N LYS A 183 17.00 -1.79 12.26
CA LYS A 183 18.39 -1.76 11.77
C LYS A 183 19.35 -1.06 12.71
N TRP A 184 18.91 0.03 13.34
CA TRP A 184 19.71 0.74 14.35
C TRP A 184 19.99 -0.12 15.58
N ILE A 185 18.99 -0.87 16.08
CA ILE A 185 19.21 -1.81 17.20
C ILE A 185 20.10 -2.98 16.76
N GLU A 186 20.02 -3.42 15.49
CA GLU A 186 20.88 -4.47 14.95
C GLU A 186 22.37 -4.12 14.94
N THR A 187 22.75 -2.85 15.05
CA THR A 187 24.17 -2.41 15.13
C THR A 187 24.81 -2.63 16.50
N GLY A 188 24.01 -2.98 17.53
CA GLY A 188 24.47 -3.17 18.90
C GLY A 188 23.86 -2.18 19.90
N GLU A 189 23.21 -1.14 19.41
CA GLU A 189 22.47 -0.19 20.24
C GLU A 189 21.28 -0.85 20.95
N MET A 190 20.87 -0.31 22.09
CA MET A 190 19.72 -0.80 22.87
C MET A 190 19.77 -2.32 23.18
N GLY A 191 20.97 -2.89 23.31
CA GLY A 191 21.20 -4.29 23.64
C GLY A 191 21.35 -5.23 22.45
N GLY A 192 21.29 -4.74 21.21
CA GLY A 192 21.67 -5.52 20.04
C GLY A 192 20.70 -6.64 19.64
N LYS A 193 21.12 -7.46 18.68
CA LYS A 193 20.35 -8.60 18.16
C LYS A 193 19.99 -9.60 19.27
N GLY A 194 18.73 -10.01 19.29
CA GLY A 194 18.18 -10.97 20.26
C GLY A 194 17.67 -10.37 21.57
N SER A 195 17.99 -9.10 21.84
CA SER A 195 17.48 -8.36 23.01
C SER A 195 15.95 -8.19 22.97
N PRO A 196 15.31 -7.87 24.13
CA PRO A 196 13.89 -7.50 24.15
C PRO A 196 13.55 -6.32 23.23
N ALA A 197 14.43 -5.32 23.16
CA ALA A 197 14.27 -4.17 22.28
C ALA A 197 14.30 -4.57 20.81
N HIS A 198 15.23 -5.45 20.42
CA HIS A 198 15.30 -5.99 19.06
C HIS A 198 14.04 -6.77 18.69
N LYS A 199 13.54 -7.63 19.57
CA LYS A 199 12.29 -8.37 19.32
C LYS A 199 11.10 -7.44 19.15
N ALA A 200 10.99 -6.38 19.95
CA ALA A 200 9.95 -5.38 19.81
C ALA A 200 10.05 -4.59 18.50
N ALA A 201 11.26 -4.22 18.08
CA ALA A 201 11.48 -3.53 16.81
C ALA A 201 11.19 -4.42 15.59
N VAL A 202 11.51 -5.72 15.66
CA VAL A 202 11.11 -6.70 14.64
C VAL A 202 9.58 -6.76 14.52
N VAL A 203 8.84 -6.75 15.63
CA VAL A 203 7.36 -6.69 15.58
C VAL A 203 6.90 -5.40 14.88
N GLY A 204 7.46 -4.24 15.25
CA GLY A 204 7.13 -2.97 14.59
C GLY A 204 7.40 -2.99 13.08
N ASP A 205 8.54 -3.53 12.66
CA ASP A 205 8.89 -3.67 11.25
C ASP A 205 7.91 -4.57 10.50
N THR A 206 7.53 -5.73 11.08
CA THR A 206 6.53 -6.62 10.45
C THR A 206 5.13 -6.01 10.34
N VAL A 207 4.78 -5.07 11.22
CA VAL A 207 3.55 -4.24 11.07
C VAL A 207 3.74 -3.20 9.96
N GLY A 208 4.94 -2.64 9.84
CA GLY A 208 5.34 -1.64 8.86
C GLY A 208 5.51 -2.16 7.43
N ASP A 209 5.81 -3.45 7.23
CA ASP A 209 5.98 -4.08 5.91
C ASP A 209 4.76 -3.87 4.98
N PRO A 210 3.53 -4.29 5.37
CA PRO A 210 2.37 -4.05 4.52
C PRO A 210 1.99 -2.56 4.40
N PHE A 211 2.42 -1.70 5.33
CA PHE A 211 2.24 -0.25 5.22
C PHE A 211 3.12 0.30 4.09
N LYS A 212 4.42 0.01 4.14
CA LYS A 212 5.41 0.66 3.27
C LYS A 212 5.56 -0.01 1.91
N ASP A 213 5.24 -1.30 1.79
CA ASP A 213 5.52 -2.08 0.56
C ASP A 213 4.27 -2.61 -0.14
N THR A 214 3.08 -2.46 0.46
CA THR A 214 1.82 -2.87 -0.19
C THR A 214 0.83 -1.71 -0.24
N SER A 215 0.30 -1.31 0.92
CA SER A 215 -0.84 -0.39 0.99
C SER A 215 -0.45 1.04 0.61
N GLY A 216 0.58 1.60 1.26
CA GLY A 216 1.02 2.99 1.08
C GLY A 216 1.37 3.33 -0.38
N PRO A 217 2.28 2.60 -1.04
CA PRO A 217 2.61 2.84 -2.45
C PRO A 217 1.42 2.66 -3.40
N SER A 218 0.53 1.70 -3.11
CA SER A 218 -0.62 1.40 -3.97
C SER A 218 -1.70 2.48 -3.94
N LEU A 219 -1.81 3.26 -2.86
CA LEU A 219 -2.73 4.41 -2.80
C LEU A 219 -2.44 5.44 -3.89
N ASN A 220 -1.18 5.62 -4.28
CA ASN A 220 -0.81 6.50 -5.40
C ASN A 220 -1.39 6.03 -6.73
N ILE A 221 -1.46 4.71 -6.91
CA ILE A 221 -2.02 4.08 -8.10
C ILE A 221 -3.55 4.18 -8.05
N LEU A 222 -4.16 3.89 -6.90
CA LEU A 222 -5.60 4.03 -6.67
C LEU A 222 -6.10 5.41 -7.12
N ILE A 223 -5.49 6.47 -6.60
CA ILE A 223 -5.90 7.85 -6.90
C ILE A 223 -5.77 8.15 -8.40
N LYS A 224 -4.60 7.86 -9.00
CA LYS A 224 -4.38 8.13 -10.44
C LYS A 224 -5.32 7.32 -11.33
N LEU A 225 -5.55 6.05 -10.98
CA LEU A 225 -6.43 5.16 -11.72
C LEU A 225 -7.89 5.63 -11.66
N MET A 226 -8.36 6.05 -10.49
CA MET A 226 -9.69 6.62 -10.35
C MET A 226 -9.86 7.90 -11.18
N SER A 227 -8.86 8.79 -11.16
CA SER A 227 -8.90 10.02 -11.94
C SER A 227 -8.89 9.78 -13.45
N ILE A 228 -8.06 8.84 -13.94
CA ILE A 228 -8.02 8.54 -15.39
C ILE A 228 -9.31 7.84 -15.85
N VAL A 229 -9.85 6.90 -15.07
CA VAL A 229 -11.14 6.27 -15.39
C VAL A 229 -12.24 7.33 -15.45
N SER A 230 -12.29 8.23 -14.46
CA SER A 230 -13.27 9.33 -14.45
C SER A 230 -13.16 10.21 -15.69
N LEU A 231 -11.94 10.57 -16.10
CA LEU A 231 -11.68 11.37 -17.30
C LEU A 231 -12.12 10.65 -18.59
N VAL A 232 -11.77 9.37 -18.75
CA VAL A 232 -12.13 8.58 -19.94
C VAL A 232 -13.65 8.49 -20.12
N PHE A 233 -14.39 8.34 -19.03
CA PHE A 233 -15.85 8.23 -19.04
C PHE A 233 -16.57 9.58 -18.85
N ALA A 234 -15.85 10.70 -18.80
CA ALA A 234 -16.43 12.01 -18.47
C ALA A 234 -17.64 12.37 -19.36
N GLY A 235 -17.54 12.11 -20.67
CA GLY A 235 -18.63 12.37 -21.62
C GLY A 235 -19.85 11.45 -21.48
N ALA A 236 -19.72 10.34 -20.75
CA ALA A 236 -20.81 9.40 -20.48
C ALA A 236 -21.60 9.75 -19.20
N PHE A 237 -21.05 10.60 -18.32
CA PHE A 237 -21.68 10.96 -17.06
C PHE A 237 -22.60 12.18 -17.22
N GLY A 238 -23.89 12.00 -16.90
CA GLY A 238 -24.88 13.07 -16.85
C GLY A 238 -25.07 13.66 -15.45
N ALA A 239 -26.29 14.08 -15.13
CA ALA A 239 -26.66 14.59 -13.80
C ALA A 239 -26.69 13.50 -12.70
N GLY A 240 -26.56 12.23 -13.08
CA GLY A 240 -26.67 11.09 -12.17
C GLY A 240 -28.10 10.63 -11.95
N LEU A 241 -28.25 9.43 -11.37
CA LEU A 241 -29.55 8.82 -11.08
C LEU A 241 -30.26 9.46 -9.88
N LEU A 242 -29.52 10.12 -8.98
CA LEU A 242 -30.09 10.68 -7.76
C LEU A 242 -30.83 12.02 -7.93
N GLY A 243 -30.92 12.57 -9.15
CA GLY A 243 -31.95 13.52 -9.56
C GLY A 243 -32.25 14.70 -8.62
N PHE A 244 -31.23 15.24 -7.95
CA PHE A 244 -31.33 16.50 -7.20
C PHE A 244 -31.01 17.69 -8.09
#